data_AF-A0A496R667-F1
#
_entry.id   AF-A0A496R667-F1
#
_cell.length_a   1.000
_cell.length_b   1.000
_cell.length_c   1.000
_cell.angle_alpha   90.00
_cell.angle_beta   90.00
_cell.angle_gamma   90.00
#
_symmetry.space_group_name_H-M   'P 1'
#
loop_
_entity.id
_entity.type
_entity.pdbx_description
1 polymer ?
#
loop_
_entity_poly.entity_id
_entity_poly.type
_entity_poly.pdbx_seq_one_letter_code
_entity_poly.pdbx_strand_id
1 'polypeptide(L)'
;MSDRTSGKFKTRINSLIPDFLGGFTGAVAVLPQTIGLSVLLFTSFGMDASVGAMAGLLGAVILLLSSGIAGATIGMISAPNGPVTILLTGLVVKLMPDYSSGEIMIIIGAVLLFTGVLEILFGLLKGGDLIKLIPYPVVASMITAIGILMLKSQIKQIAPTVSFDDWTTFIPVAVAALTIGVIFLSQKLFPKLPSIIMGLLSGVIVYLLFTLFVSNPNPDWVIGRLPSLDFGQILHRFDGVHLASLPWELILTSALALTVLVMIDCLLTALVA
;
A
#
# COMPACT_ATOMS: atom_id res chain seq x y z
N MET A 1 -24.33 17.63 38.44
CA MET A 1 -24.02 17.50 37.00
C MET A 1 -22.51 17.66 36.72
N SER A 2 -21.63 17.17 37.62
CA SER A 2 -20.18 17.48 37.64
C SER A 2 -19.27 16.25 37.62
N ASP A 3 -19.78 15.06 37.30
CA ASP A 3 -19.02 13.80 37.54
C ASP A 3 -18.87 12.88 36.32
N ARG A 4 -19.36 13.29 35.13
CA ARG A 4 -19.24 12.50 33.89
C ARG A 4 -17.96 12.76 33.09
N THR A 5 -17.22 13.83 33.40
CA THR A 5 -15.98 14.20 32.70
C THR A 5 -14.74 13.55 33.33
N SER A 6 -14.74 13.34 34.65
CA SER A 6 -13.65 12.65 35.38
C SER A 6 -13.49 11.18 34.98
N GLY A 7 -14.61 10.46 34.79
CA GLY A 7 -14.61 9.04 34.41
C GLY A 7 -14.06 8.75 33.01
N LYS A 8 -14.25 9.67 32.04
CA LYS A 8 -13.76 9.53 30.64
C LYS A 8 -12.24 9.72 30.52
N PHE A 9 -11.63 10.54 31.38
CA PHE A 9 -10.18 10.74 31.38
C PHE A 9 -9.44 9.55 32.01
N LYS A 10 -10.04 8.95 33.06
CA LYS A 10 -9.48 7.77 33.74
C LYS A 10 -9.53 6.49 32.89
N THR A 11 -10.50 6.37 31.98
CA THR A 11 -10.57 5.29 30.96
C THR A 11 -9.54 5.46 29.84
N ARG A 12 -9.13 6.70 29.52
CA ARG A 12 -8.18 7.03 28.45
C ARG A 12 -6.70 6.76 28.80
N ILE A 13 -6.35 6.75 30.09
CA ILE A 13 -4.97 6.44 30.55
C ILE A 13 -4.80 4.92 30.70
N ASN A 14 -5.86 4.19 31.09
CA ASN A 14 -5.85 2.74 31.19
C ASN A 14 -5.88 2.01 29.83
N SER A 15 -6.01 2.74 28.71
CA SER A 15 -5.99 2.17 27.35
C SER A 15 -4.64 2.28 26.64
N LEU A 16 -3.62 2.94 27.22
CA LEU A 16 -2.33 3.16 26.52
C LEU A 16 -1.64 1.86 26.09
N ILE A 17 -1.65 0.83 26.94
CA ILE A 17 -1.05 -0.47 26.62
C ILE A 17 -1.86 -1.17 25.50
N PRO A 18 -3.20 -1.31 25.62
CA PRO A 18 -4.03 -1.80 24.51
C PRO A 18 -3.85 -1.02 23.20
N ASP A 19 -3.82 0.31 23.26
CA ASP A 19 -3.70 1.18 22.08
C ASP A 19 -2.32 1.03 21.42
N PHE A 20 -1.25 0.94 22.22
CA PHE A 20 0.10 0.67 21.72
C PHE A 20 0.21 -0.72 21.09
N LEU A 21 -0.32 -1.76 21.75
CA LEU A 21 -0.30 -3.12 21.22
C LEU A 21 -1.15 -3.25 19.95
N GLY A 22 -2.29 -2.57 19.88
CA GLY A 22 -3.15 -2.48 18.71
C GLY A 22 -2.43 -1.80 17.54
N GLY A 23 -1.83 -0.63 17.79
CA GLY A 23 -1.04 0.10 16.81
C GLY A 23 0.18 -0.69 16.31
N PHE A 24 0.91 -1.35 17.21
CA PHE A 24 2.04 -2.21 16.86
C PHE A 24 1.60 -3.39 15.98
N THR A 25 0.55 -4.10 16.38
CA THR A 25 0.01 -5.23 15.62
C THR A 25 -0.46 -4.78 14.22
N GLY A 26 -1.14 -3.64 14.15
CA GLY A 26 -1.56 -3.01 12.91
C GLY A 26 -0.40 -2.64 12.00
N ALA A 27 0.62 -1.96 12.54
CA ALA A 27 1.81 -1.58 11.80
C ALA A 27 2.52 -2.81 11.20
N VAL A 28 2.66 -3.89 11.98
CA VAL A 28 3.30 -5.11 11.51
C VAL A 28 2.48 -5.79 10.40
N ALA A 29 1.15 -5.78 10.49
CA ALA A 29 0.28 -6.31 9.43
C ALA A 29 0.37 -5.51 8.12
N VAL A 30 0.60 -4.21 8.20
CA VAL A 30 0.70 -3.29 7.06
C VAL A 30 2.03 -3.41 6.29
N LEU A 31 3.09 -3.91 6.92
CA LEU A 31 4.44 -3.99 6.31
C LEU A 31 4.43 -4.75 4.97
N PRO A 32 3.92 -6.00 4.86
CA PRO A 32 4.01 -6.75 3.62
C PRO A 32 3.14 -6.15 2.51
N GLN A 33 1.96 -5.63 2.89
CA GLN A 33 1.05 -4.97 1.97
C GLN A 33 1.70 -3.74 1.33
N THR A 34 2.29 -2.87 2.16
CA THR A 34 2.96 -1.64 1.72
C THR A 34 4.09 -1.94 0.75
N ILE A 35 4.93 -2.93 1.08
CA ILE A 35 6.05 -3.34 0.23
C ILE A 35 5.53 -3.86 -1.11
N GLY A 36 4.59 -4.81 -1.12
CA GLY A 36 4.10 -5.41 -2.36
C GLY A 36 3.45 -4.41 -3.30
N LEU A 37 2.61 -3.51 -2.77
CA LEU A 37 1.95 -2.47 -3.56
C LEU A 37 2.93 -1.43 -4.10
N SER A 38 3.89 -1.01 -3.29
CA SER A 38 4.85 0.01 -3.72
C SER A 38 5.86 -0.56 -4.72
N VAL A 39 6.28 -1.82 -4.56
CA VAL A 39 7.06 -2.53 -5.58
C VAL A 39 6.30 -2.57 -6.90
N LEU A 40 5.01 -2.92 -6.89
CA LEU A 40 4.18 -2.92 -8.10
C LEU A 40 4.15 -1.55 -8.78
N LEU A 41 3.92 -0.48 -8.02
CA LEU A 41 3.90 0.88 -8.53
C LEU A 41 5.25 1.28 -9.12
N PHE A 42 6.33 1.13 -8.37
CA PHE A 42 7.68 1.60 -8.76
C PHE A 42 8.30 0.79 -9.89
N THR A 43 8.08 -0.53 -9.93
CA THR A 43 8.49 -1.35 -11.08
C THR A 43 7.74 -0.95 -12.35
N SER A 44 6.56 -0.37 -12.23
CA SER A 44 5.85 0.21 -13.38
C SER A 44 6.53 1.46 -13.94
N PHE A 45 7.41 2.14 -13.20
CA PHE A 45 8.28 3.21 -13.72
C PHE A 45 9.57 2.67 -14.37
N GLY A 46 9.78 1.35 -14.34
CA GLY A 46 11.06 0.73 -14.71
C GLY A 46 12.13 0.84 -13.62
N MET A 47 11.76 1.16 -12.38
CA MET A 47 12.69 1.21 -11.25
C MET A 47 12.85 -0.15 -10.58
N ASP A 48 13.98 -0.36 -9.91
CA ASP A 48 14.24 -1.58 -9.14
C ASP A 48 13.21 -1.78 -8.02
N ALA A 49 12.87 -3.05 -7.77
CA ALA A 49 11.95 -3.43 -6.70
C ALA A 49 12.42 -2.94 -5.31
N SER A 50 13.73 -2.91 -5.06
CA SER A 50 14.31 -2.41 -3.81
C SER A 50 13.99 -0.93 -3.55
N VAL A 51 14.00 -0.11 -4.59
CA VAL A 51 13.66 1.32 -4.50
C VAL A 51 12.18 1.48 -4.21
N GLY A 52 11.33 0.70 -4.87
CA GLY A 52 9.89 0.66 -4.60
C GLY A 52 9.54 0.24 -3.17
N ALA A 53 10.20 -0.79 -2.67
CA ALA A 53 10.02 -1.26 -1.30
C ALA A 53 10.42 -0.19 -0.27
N MET A 54 11.56 0.48 -0.47
CA MET A 54 12.00 1.57 0.41
C MET A 54 11.04 2.75 0.37
N ALA A 55 10.65 3.22 -0.82
CA ALA A 55 9.72 4.33 -0.99
C ALA A 55 8.37 4.04 -0.35
N GLY A 56 7.88 2.80 -0.49
CA GLY A 56 6.66 2.34 0.17
C GLY A 56 6.73 2.39 1.68
N LEU A 57 7.80 1.84 2.27
CA LEU A 57 8.00 1.83 3.72
C LEU A 57 8.07 3.25 4.29
N LEU A 58 8.84 4.14 3.66
CA LEU A 58 8.90 5.55 4.06
C LEU A 58 7.54 6.23 3.92
N GLY A 59 6.85 6.00 2.80
CA GLY A 59 5.51 6.54 2.56
C GLY A 59 4.51 6.10 3.63
N ALA A 60 4.49 4.82 3.99
CA ALA A 60 3.62 4.31 5.04
C ALA A 60 3.95 4.91 6.42
N VAL A 61 5.22 5.06 6.77
CA VAL A 61 5.63 5.72 8.03
C VAL A 61 5.11 7.16 8.07
N ILE A 62 5.31 7.92 6.99
CA ILE A 62 4.86 9.32 6.90
C ILE A 62 3.33 9.39 6.99
N LEU A 63 2.61 8.51 6.27
CA LEU A 63 1.15 8.45 6.28
C LEU A 63 0.58 8.08 7.66
N LEU A 64 1.18 7.11 8.35
CA LEU A 64 0.75 6.72 9.70
C LEU A 64 0.99 7.84 10.70
N LEU A 65 2.14 8.53 10.62
CA LEU A 65 2.44 9.69 11.46
C LEU A 65 1.49 10.85 11.18
N SER A 66 1.27 11.20 9.91
CA SER A 66 0.37 12.29 9.54
C SER A 66 -1.07 12.02 9.98
N SER A 67 -1.55 10.79 9.78
CA SER A 67 -2.89 10.36 10.17
C SER A 67 -3.08 10.33 11.70
N GLY A 68 -2.08 9.83 12.42
CA GLY A 68 -2.08 9.84 13.89
C GLY A 68 -2.10 11.24 14.50
N ILE A 69 -1.43 12.21 13.87
CA ILE A 69 -1.41 13.62 14.32
C ILE A 69 -2.72 14.33 13.95
N ALA A 70 -3.25 14.09 12.74
CA ALA A 70 -4.45 14.75 12.24
C ALA A 70 -5.76 14.31 12.93
N GLY A 71 -5.73 13.21 13.69
CA GLY A 71 -6.89 12.72 14.45
C GLY A 71 -7.79 11.80 13.63
N ALA A 72 -7.25 10.67 13.16
CA ALA A 72 -8.01 9.62 12.47
C ALA A 72 -9.09 8.95 13.35
N THR A 73 -10.08 8.34 12.69
CA THR A 73 -11.11 7.52 13.36
C THR A 73 -10.46 6.36 14.11
N ILE A 74 -10.90 6.15 15.36
CA ILE A 74 -10.41 5.07 16.23
C ILE A 74 -10.61 3.72 15.52
N GLY A 75 -9.56 2.91 15.45
CA GLY A 75 -9.59 1.60 14.80
C GLY A 75 -9.16 1.60 13.33
N MET A 76 -9.04 2.77 12.68
CA MET A 76 -8.51 2.85 11.32
C MET A 76 -6.98 2.93 11.28
N ILE A 77 -6.39 2.19 10.35
CA ILE A 77 -4.95 2.22 10.07
C ILE A 77 -4.75 2.73 8.64
N SER A 78 -4.08 3.87 8.49
CA SER A 78 -3.76 4.45 7.18
C SER A 78 -2.56 3.76 6.56
N ALA A 79 -2.73 3.21 5.36
CA ALA A 79 -1.68 2.52 4.61
C ALA A 79 -1.91 2.66 3.10
N PRO A 80 -0.88 2.45 2.26
CA PRO A 80 -1.08 2.30 0.82
C PRO A 80 -2.12 1.22 0.52
N ASN A 81 -3.09 1.57 -0.31
CA ASN A 81 -4.17 0.67 -0.70
C ASN A 81 -3.96 0.17 -2.14
N GLY A 82 -4.49 -1.03 -2.44
CA GLY A 82 -4.45 -1.60 -3.78
C GLY A 82 -5.08 -0.73 -4.87
N PRO A 83 -6.27 -0.16 -4.66
CA PRO A 83 -6.99 0.61 -5.69
C PRO A 83 -6.22 1.85 -6.15
N VAL A 84 -5.68 2.63 -5.21
CA VAL A 84 -4.86 3.82 -5.53
C VAL A 84 -3.59 3.41 -6.25
N THR A 85 -2.92 2.37 -5.76
CA THR A 85 -1.70 1.84 -6.40
C THR A 85 -1.95 1.49 -7.87
N ILE A 86 -3.07 0.84 -8.17
CA ILE A 86 -3.41 0.41 -9.53
C ILE A 86 -3.80 1.59 -10.42
N LEU A 87 -4.55 2.55 -9.90
CA LEU A 87 -4.84 3.78 -10.66
C LEU A 87 -3.56 4.54 -10.98
N LEU A 88 -2.63 4.65 -10.03
CA LEU A 88 -1.34 5.28 -10.25
C LEU A 88 -0.50 4.49 -11.26
N THR A 89 -0.45 3.16 -11.16
CA THR A 89 0.21 2.31 -12.16
C THR A 89 -0.40 2.49 -13.56
N GLY A 90 -1.73 2.55 -13.66
CA GLY A 90 -2.41 2.81 -14.93
C GLY A 90 -2.07 4.19 -15.50
N LEU A 91 -1.95 5.20 -14.64
CA LEU A 91 -1.52 6.54 -15.01
C LEU A 91 -0.06 6.54 -15.49
N VAL A 92 0.85 5.83 -14.81
CA VAL A 92 2.25 5.64 -15.27
C VAL A 92 2.28 5.07 -16.68
N VAL A 93 1.59 3.95 -16.91
CA VAL A 93 1.56 3.27 -18.21
C VAL A 93 1.01 4.17 -19.31
N LYS A 94 0.04 5.03 -18.99
CA LYS A 94 -0.51 6.02 -19.93
C LYS A 94 0.49 7.13 -20.28
N LEU A 95 1.33 7.54 -19.33
CA LEU A 95 2.30 8.63 -19.50
C LEU A 95 3.63 8.18 -20.13
N MET A 96 3.98 6.89 -20.01
CA MET A 96 5.22 6.32 -20.52
C MET A 96 5.56 6.64 -22.00
N PRO A 97 4.60 6.72 -22.93
CA PRO A 97 4.91 7.05 -24.33
C PRO A 97 5.39 8.49 -24.53
N ASP A 98 4.93 9.42 -23.69
CA ASP A 98 5.04 10.86 -23.93
C ASP A 98 6.01 11.56 -22.98
N TYR A 99 6.36 10.93 -21.85
CA TYR A 99 7.15 11.54 -20.77
C TYR A 99 8.28 10.63 -20.30
N SER A 100 9.38 11.23 -19.85
CA SER A 100 10.48 10.51 -19.21
C SER A 100 10.12 10.03 -17.80
N SER A 101 10.81 9.00 -17.30
CA SER A 101 10.54 8.46 -15.95
C SER A 101 10.62 9.51 -14.84
N GLY A 102 11.53 10.50 -14.97
CA GLY A 102 11.65 11.60 -14.02
C GLY A 102 10.43 12.52 -14.03
N GLU A 103 9.95 12.90 -15.22
CA GLU A 103 8.74 13.72 -15.39
C GLU A 103 7.49 13.00 -14.88
N ILE A 104 7.36 11.70 -15.13
CA ILE A 104 6.24 10.89 -14.62
C ILE A 104 6.23 10.88 -13.09
N MET A 105 7.39 10.78 -12.42
CA MET A 105 7.47 10.86 -10.96
C MET A 105 6.96 12.21 -10.44
N ILE A 106 7.29 13.31 -11.13
CA ILE A 106 6.82 14.65 -10.77
C ILE A 106 5.32 14.79 -11.00
N ILE A 107 4.80 14.28 -12.13
CA ILE A 107 3.37 14.28 -12.45
C ILE A 107 2.61 13.51 -11.37
N ILE A 108 3.09 12.33 -10.97
CA ILE A 108 2.45 11.53 -9.91
C ILE A 108 2.56 12.18 -8.54
N GLY A 109 3.70 12.78 -8.22
CA GLY A 109 3.86 13.59 -7.02
C GLY A 109 2.88 14.75 -6.97
N ALA A 110 2.68 15.45 -8.10
CA ALA A 110 1.68 16.51 -8.23
C ALA A 110 0.26 15.96 -8.06
N VAL A 111 -0.10 14.86 -8.73
CA VAL A 111 -1.41 14.20 -8.57
C VAL A 111 -1.69 13.89 -7.11
N LEU A 112 -0.75 13.25 -6.41
CA LEU A 112 -0.88 12.92 -4.98
C LEU A 112 -1.02 14.16 -4.10
N LEU A 113 -0.25 15.22 -4.37
CA LEU A 113 -0.34 16.48 -3.66
C LEU A 113 -1.71 17.13 -3.84
N PHE A 114 -2.20 17.24 -5.08
CA PHE A 114 -3.52 17.80 -5.36
C PHE A 114 -4.63 16.94 -4.79
N THR A 115 -4.49 15.60 -4.80
CA THR A 115 -5.42 14.71 -4.11
C THR A 115 -5.50 15.06 -2.62
N GLY A 116 -4.37 15.15 -1.91
CA GLY A 116 -4.38 15.51 -0.49
C GLY A 116 -5.00 16.90 -0.21
N VAL A 117 -4.74 17.89 -1.07
CA VAL A 117 -5.37 19.22 -0.97
C VAL A 117 -6.89 19.14 -1.16
N LEU A 118 -7.35 18.40 -2.17
CA LEU A 118 -8.76 18.21 -2.42
C LEU A 118 -9.44 17.43 -1.29
N GLU A 119 -8.80 16.40 -0.73
CA GLU A 119 -9.30 15.66 0.43
C GLU A 119 -9.49 16.56 1.65
N ILE A 120 -8.53 17.44 1.94
CA ILE A 120 -8.66 18.43 3.01
C ILE A 120 -9.86 19.34 2.72
N LEU A 121 -9.99 19.84 1.49
CA LEU A 121 -11.11 20.69 1.09
C LEU A 121 -12.47 19.98 1.25
N PHE A 122 -12.60 18.74 0.77
CA PHE A 122 -13.81 17.94 0.94
C PHE A 122 -14.09 17.62 2.41
N GLY A 123 -13.06 17.34 3.21
CA GLY A 123 -13.19 17.15 4.65
C GLY A 123 -13.78 18.38 5.35
N LEU A 124 -13.29 19.58 5.00
CA LEU A 124 -13.80 20.85 5.52
C LEU A 124 -15.25 21.13 5.08
N LEU A 125 -15.62 20.73 3.86
CA LEU A 125 -16.97 20.84 3.32
C LEU A 125 -17.95 19.80 3.89
N LYS A 126 -17.55 19.02 4.91
CA LYS A 126 -18.32 17.91 5.48
C LYS A 126 -18.65 16.83 4.46
N GLY A 127 -17.69 16.50 3.61
CA GLY A 127 -17.81 15.43 2.62
C GLY A 127 -18.14 14.06 3.19
N GLY A 128 -18.02 13.86 4.51
CA GLY A 128 -18.47 12.64 5.18
C GLY A 128 -19.97 12.36 5.08
N ASP A 129 -20.80 13.37 4.82
CA ASP A 129 -22.23 13.16 4.54
C ASP A 129 -22.48 12.47 3.20
N LEU A 130 -21.50 12.45 2.27
CA LEU A 130 -21.65 11.77 0.98
C LEU A 130 -21.83 10.26 1.13
N ILE A 131 -21.37 9.62 2.21
CA ILE A 131 -21.54 8.16 2.40
C ILE A 131 -23.02 7.76 2.39
N LYS A 132 -23.91 8.63 2.88
CA LYS A 132 -25.36 8.41 2.90
C LYS A 132 -25.97 8.36 1.50
N LEU A 133 -25.28 8.90 0.51
CA LEU A 133 -25.73 9.01 -0.87
C LEU A 133 -25.22 7.85 -1.74
N ILE A 134 -24.26 7.05 -1.26
CA ILE A 134 -23.66 5.96 -2.06
C ILE A 134 -24.54 4.71 -1.95
N PRO A 135 -25.13 4.23 -3.05
CA PRO A 135 -25.90 2.99 -3.03
C PRO A 135 -24.99 1.79 -2.71
N TYR A 136 -25.50 0.84 -1.93
CA TYR A 136 -24.79 -0.41 -1.60
C TYR A 136 -24.20 -1.14 -2.84
N PRO A 137 -24.87 -1.19 -4.01
CA PRO A 137 -24.29 -1.80 -5.22
C PRO A 137 -22.95 -1.19 -5.66
N VAL A 138 -22.74 0.11 -5.47
CA VAL A 138 -21.48 0.79 -5.86
C VAL A 138 -20.34 0.31 -4.97
N VAL A 139 -20.57 0.28 -3.66
CA VAL A 139 -19.62 -0.22 -2.66
C VAL A 139 -19.25 -1.67 -2.94
N ALA A 140 -20.25 -2.53 -3.15
CA ALA A 140 -20.04 -3.93 -3.44
C ALA A 140 -19.24 -4.14 -4.75
N SER A 141 -19.51 -3.35 -5.78
CA SER A 141 -18.77 -3.41 -7.05
C SER A 141 -17.30 -2.98 -6.89
N MET A 142 -17.04 -1.94 -6.10
CA MET A 142 -15.70 -1.46 -5.81
C MET A 142 -14.90 -2.53 -5.09
N ILE A 143 -15.39 -3.06 -3.96
CA ILE A 143 -14.69 -4.12 -3.20
C ILE A 143 -14.40 -5.35 -4.08
N THR A 144 -15.37 -5.75 -4.92
CA THR A 144 -15.20 -6.89 -5.84
C THR A 144 -14.13 -6.61 -6.90
N ALA A 145 -14.17 -5.44 -7.54
CA ALA A 145 -13.17 -5.04 -8.54
C ALA A 145 -11.76 -5.02 -7.94
N ILE A 146 -11.63 -4.48 -6.71
CA ILE A 146 -10.37 -4.42 -5.98
C ILE A 146 -9.86 -5.83 -5.69
N GLY A 147 -10.72 -6.74 -5.23
CA GLY A 147 -10.37 -8.14 -4.98
C GLY A 147 -9.85 -8.84 -6.24
N ILE A 148 -10.55 -8.69 -7.37
CA ILE A 148 -10.14 -9.25 -8.67
C ILE A 148 -8.79 -8.68 -9.10
N LEU A 149 -8.60 -7.36 -8.95
CA LEU A 149 -7.37 -6.68 -9.32
C LEU A 149 -6.17 -7.13 -8.46
N MET A 150 -6.37 -7.29 -7.15
CA MET A 150 -5.36 -7.84 -6.25
C MET A 150 -4.97 -9.26 -6.67
N LEU A 151 -5.95 -10.14 -6.91
CA LEU A 151 -5.69 -11.51 -7.36
C LEU A 151 -4.89 -11.53 -8.68
N LYS A 152 -5.29 -10.70 -9.66
CA LYS A 152 -4.59 -10.61 -10.95
C LYS A 152 -3.15 -10.13 -10.77
N SER A 153 -2.91 -9.17 -9.87
CA SER A 153 -1.56 -8.69 -9.58
C SER A 153 -0.67 -9.78 -8.95
N GLN A 154 -1.23 -10.65 -8.11
CA GLN A 154 -0.47 -11.73 -7.48
C GLN A 154 -0.07 -12.82 -8.48
N ILE A 155 -0.91 -13.11 -9.49
CA ILE A 155 -0.60 -14.13 -10.51
C ILE A 155 0.74 -13.84 -11.20
N LYS A 156 1.01 -12.58 -11.58
CA LYS A 156 2.26 -12.19 -12.24
C LYS A 156 3.49 -12.40 -11.33
N GLN A 157 3.32 -12.26 -10.02
CA GLN A 157 4.41 -12.44 -9.05
C GLN A 157 4.66 -13.92 -8.73
N ILE A 158 3.59 -14.73 -8.68
CA ILE A 158 3.67 -16.16 -8.36
C ILE A 158 4.14 -16.99 -9.58
N ALA A 159 3.77 -16.58 -10.79
CA ALA A 159 4.11 -17.27 -12.03
C ALA A 159 4.62 -16.27 -13.09
N PRO A 160 5.83 -15.70 -12.91
CA PRO A 160 6.37 -14.68 -13.83
C PRO A 160 6.65 -15.24 -15.22
N THR A 161 7.15 -16.47 -15.29
CA THR A 161 7.27 -17.32 -16.47
C THR A 161 6.98 -18.74 -15.99
N VAL A 162 6.33 -19.58 -16.80
CA VAL A 162 6.17 -21.02 -16.51
C VAL A 162 6.66 -21.78 -17.73
N SER A 163 7.92 -22.23 -17.66
CA SER A 163 8.52 -23.15 -18.61
C SER A 163 8.60 -24.53 -17.96
N PHE A 164 8.23 -25.57 -18.71
CA PHE A 164 8.35 -26.96 -18.25
C PHE A 164 9.77 -27.50 -18.34
N ASP A 165 10.67 -26.77 -19.01
CA ASP A 165 12.05 -27.18 -19.23
C ASP A 165 12.97 -26.94 -18.01
N ASP A 166 12.57 -26.04 -17.10
CA ASP A 166 13.35 -25.70 -15.92
C ASP A 166 12.50 -25.81 -14.64
N TRP A 167 12.87 -26.75 -13.77
CA TRP A 167 12.18 -26.98 -12.50
C TRP A 167 12.26 -25.77 -11.56
N THR A 168 13.29 -24.92 -11.72
CA THR A 168 13.48 -23.74 -10.86
C THR A 168 12.38 -22.70 -11.05
N THR A 169 11.72 -22.72 -12.21
CA THR A 169 10.57 -21.87 -12.54
C THR A 169 9.36 -22.14 -11.63
N PHE A 170 9.26 -23.33 -11.03
CA PHE A 170 8.19 -23.67 -10.09
C PHE A 170 8.46 -23.21 -8.64
N ILE A 171 9.67 -22.71 -8.35
CA ILE A 171 10.05 -22.29 -6.98
C ILE A 171 9.11 -21.18 -6.46
N PRO A 172 8.84 -20.07 -7.20
CA PRO A 172 7.93 -19.03 -6.72
C PRO A 172 6.51 -19.57 -6.45
N VAL A 173 6.03 -20.48 -7.28
CA VAL A 173 4.72 -21.14 -7.12
C VAL A 173 4.70 -22.01 -5.86
N ALA A 174 5.73 -22.82 -5.63
CA ALA A 174 5.86 -23.68 -4.46
C ALA A 174 5.94 -22.87 -3.16
N VAL A 175 6.75 -21.79 -3.16
CA VAL A 175 6.87 -20.87 -2.03
C VAL A 175 5.51 -20.22 -1.74
N ALA A 176 4.81 -19.73 -2.76
CA ALA A 176 3.49 -19.12 -2.59
C ALA A 176 2.46 -20.11 -2.03
N ALA A 177 2.38 -21.32 -2.58
CA ALA A 177 1.45 -22.36 -2.11
C ALA A 177 1.71 -22.76 -0.66
N LEU A 178 2.98 -22.96 -0.28
CA LEU A 178 3.37 -23.25 1.09
C LEU A 178 3.07 -22.10 2.04
N THR A 179 3.35 -20.87 1.62
CA THR A 179 3.04 -19.66 2.40
C THR A 179 1.54 -19.56 2.69
N ILE A 180 0.70 -19.78 1.68
CA ILE A 180 -0.77 -19.80 1.82
C ILE A 180 -1.19 -20.91 2.79
N GLY A 181 -0.62 -22.11 2.66
CA GLY A 181 -0.87 -23.23 3.58
C GLY A 181 -0.51 -22.89 5.03
N VAL A 182 0.62 -22.23 5.27
CA VAL A 182 1.03 -21.79 6.60
C VAL A 182 0.12 -20.71 7.15
N ILE A 183 -0.35 -19.77 6.33
CA ILE A 183 -1.32 -18.75 6.76
C ILE A 183 -2.59 -19.43 7.32
N PHE A 184 -3.18 -20.36 6.58
CA PHE A 184 -4.38 -21.09 7.03
C PHE A 184 -4.12 -21.95 8.27
N LEU A 185 -2.97 -22.64 8.32
CA LEU A 185 -2.62 -23.46 9.47
C LEU A 185 -2.36 -22.62 10.72
N SER A 186 -1.71 -21.46 10.55
CA SER A 186 -1.41 -20.51 11.63
C SER A 186 -2.67 -19.90 12.21
N GLN A 187 -3.69 -19.62 11.41
CA GLN A 187 -4.98 -19.14 11.91
C GLN A 187 -5.60 -20.12 12.90
N LYS A 188 -5.39 -21.42 12.69
CA LYS A 188 -5.94 -22.49 13.54
C LYS A 188 -5.06 -22.81 14.76
N LEU A 189 -3.73 -22.87 14.58
CA LEU A 189 -2.79 -23.26 15.64
C LEU A 189 -2.37 -22.09 16.54
N PHE A 190 -2.27 -20.88 15.99
CA PHE A 190 -1.75 -19.70 16.68
C PHE A 190 -2.65 -18.46 16.47
N PRO A 191 -3.90 -18.48 16.99
CA PRO A 191 -4.86 -17.39 16.75
C PRO A 191 -4.46 -16.04 17.36
N LYS A 192 -3.47 -16.02 18.27
CA LYS A 192 -2.95 -14.79 18.89
C LYS A 192 -1.90 -14.07 18.03
N LEU A 193 -1.35 -14.74 17.02
CA LEU A 193 -0.30 -14.19 16.16
C LEU A 193 -0.92 -13.75 14.83
N PRO A 194 -0.56 -12.55 14.32
CA PRO A 194 -1.01 -12.11 13.01
C PRO A 194 -0.57 -13.09 11.92
N SER A 195 -1.53 -13.71 11.24
CA SER A 195 -1.25 -14.77 10.25
C SER A 195 -0.42 -14.27 9.08
N ILE A 196 -0.49 -12.97 8.78
CA ILE A 196 0.31 -12.30 7.76
C ILE A 196 1.82 -12.39 8.06
N ILE A 197 2.21 -12.24 9.34
CA ILE A 197 3.62 -12.35 9.77
C ILE A 197 4.10 -13.79 9.62
N MET A 198 3.29 -14.74 10.06
CA MET A 198 3.60 -16.15 9.96
C MET A 198 3.74 -16.59 8.50
N GLY A 199 2.88 -16.06 7.62
CA GLY A 199 3.03 -16.19 6.17
C GLY A 199 4.35 -15.62 5.68
N LEU A 200 4.67 -14.36 6.00
CA LEU A 200 5.92 -13.73 5.55
C LEU A 200 7.17 -14.51 6.00
N LEU A 201 7.26 -14.82 7.30
CA LEU A 201 8.42 -15.53 7.86
C LEU A 201 8.57 -16.92 7.27
N SER A 202 7.47 -17.66 7.14
CA SER A 202 7.50 -18.98 6.52
C SER A 202 7.87 -18.92 5.05
N GLY A 203 7.34 -17.95 4.28
CA GLY A 203 7.70 -17.74 2.88
C GLY A 203 9.20 -17.47 2.71
N VAL A 204 9.79 -16.63 3.56
CA VAL A 204 11.24 -16.36 3.55
C VAL A 204 12.04 -17.63 3.85
N ILE A 205 11.66 -18.39 4.88
CA ILE A 205 12.35 -19.63 5.26
C ILE A 205 12.25 -20.66 4.12
N VAL A 206 11.06 -20.84 3.56
CA VAL A 206 10.81 -21.79 2.47
C VAL A 206 11.61 -21.39 1.23
N TYR A 207 11.64 -20.11 0.87
CA TYR A 207 12.45 -19.61 -0.24
C TYR A 207 13.95 -19.88 -0.01
N LEU A 208 14.47 -19.59 1.19
CA LEU A 208 15.87 -19.88 1.52
C LEU A 208 16.18 -21.37 1.40
N LEU A 209 15.30 -22.25 1.88
CA LEU A 209 15.49 -23.70 1.78
C LEU A 209 15.51 -24.19 0.33
N PHE A 210 14.61 -23.70 -0.53
CA PHE A 210 14.59 -24.09 -1.95
C PHE A 210 15.82 -23.57 -2.70
N THR A 211 16.28 -22.36 -2.38
CA THR A 211 17.41 -21.74 -3.07
C THR A 211 18.77 -22.31 -2.69
N LEU A 212 18.91 -22.99 -1.53
CA LEU A 212 20.14 -23.71 -1.17
C LEU A 212 20.55 -24.78 -2.20
N PHE A 213 19.56 -25.33 -2.93
CA PHE A 213 19.77 -26.39 -3.92
C PHE A 213 19.91 -25.88 -5.35
N VAL A 214 19.91 -24.55 -5.56
CA VAL A 214 19.98 -23.91 -6.88
C VAL A 214 21.27 -23.11 -7.03
N SER A 215 22.06 -23.40 -8.06
CA SER A 215 23.37 -22.75 -8.26
C SER A 215 23.28 -21.29 -8.69
N ASN A 216 22.21 -20.88 -9.40
CA ASN A 216 21.95 -19.50 -9.82
C ASN A 216 20.45 -19.18 -9.67
N PRO A 217 19.98 -18.81 -8.47
CA PRO A 217 18.59 -18.38 -8.31
C PRO A 217 18.34 -17.09 -9.09
N ASN A 218 17.16 -16.96 -9.70
CA ASN A 218 16.81 -15.75 -10.44
C ASN A 218 16.74 -14.55 -9.48
N PRO A 219 17.51 -13.47 -9.73
CA PRO A 219 17.53 -12.29 -8.86
C PRO A 219 16.16 -11.59 -8.75
N ASP A 220 15.29 -11.73 -9.75
CA ASP A 220 13.98 -11.08 -9.80
C ASP A 220 12.97 -11.65 -8.79
N TRP A 221 13.26 -12.80 -8.18
CA TRP A 221 12.41 -13.39 -7.15
C TRP A 221 12.53 -12.73 -5.78
N VAL A 222 13.52 -11.84 -5.61
CA VAL A 222 13.76 -11.12 -4.35
C VAL A 222 13.79 -9.63 -4.63
N ILE A 223 13.32 -8.85 -3.67
CA ILE A 223 13.36 -7.38 -3.71
C ILE A 223 14.81 -6.87 -3.83
N GLY A 224 15.79 -7.64 -3.35
CA GLY A 224 17.19 -7.26 -3.30
C GLY A 224 17.56 -6.46 -2.06
N ARG A 225 18.75 -5.86 -2.07
CA ARG A 225 19.22 -5.01 -0.96
C ARG A 225 18.52 -3.66 -1.02
N LEU A 226 17.96 -3.24 0.11
CA LEU A 226 17.35 -1.92 0.23
C LEU A 226 18.43 -0.83 0.04
N PRO A 227 18.17 0.21 -0.77
CA PRO A 227 19.11 1.30 -0.96
C PRO A 227 19.30 2.09 0.34
N SER A 228 20.47 2.70 0.52
CA SER A 228 20.70 3.65 1.62
C SER A 228 19.87 4.91 1.46
N LEU A 229 19.43 5.48 2.57
CA LEU A 229 18.69 6.75 2.58
C LEU A 229 19.63 7.91 2.24
N ASP A 230 19.50 8.44 1.04
CA ASP A 230 20.19 9.67 0.63
C ASP A 230 19.16 10.80 0.47
N PHE A 231 19.06 11.63 1.50
CA PHE A 231 18.17 12.78 1.51
C PHE A 231 18.62 13.89 0.54
N GLY A 232 19.89 13.89 0.11
CA GLY A 232 20.41 14.87 -0.85
C GLY A 232 19.78 14.72 -2.23
N GLN A 233 19.51 13.48 -2.66
CA GLN A 233 18.84 13.23 -3.94
C GLN A 233 17.40 13.74 -3.98
N ILE A 234 16.73 13.84 -2.83
CA ILE A 234 15.35 14.35 -2.75
C ILE A 234 15.28 15.84 -3.14
N LEU A 235 16.28 16.63 -2.72
CA LEU A 235 16.37 18.06 -3.03
C LEU A 235 16.60 18.31 -4.52
N HIS A 236 17.42 17.49 -5.16
CA HIS A 236 17.74 17.62 -6.59
C HIS A 236 16.69 16.97 -7.52
N ARG A 237 15.68 16.26 -6.99
CA ARG A 237 14.63 15.64 -7.83
C ARG A 237 13.76 16.64 -8.58
N PHE A 238 13.73 17.88 -8.13
CA PHE A 238 12.97 18.97 -8.74
C PHE A 238 13.83 19.88 -9.64
N ASP A 239 15.13 19.62 -9.74
CA ASP A 239 16.02 20.41 -10.60
C ASP A 239 15.73 20.13 -12.07
N GLY A 240 15.51 21.18 -12.86
CA GLY A 240 15.23 21.08 -14.30
C GLY A 240 13.75 20.89 -14.67
N VAL A 241 12.84 20.96 -13.70
CA VAL A 241 11.40 20.80 -13.95
C VAL A 241 10.78 22.09 -14.46
N HIS A 242 10.35 22.08 -15.72
CA HIS A 242 9.53 23.15 -16.28
C HIS A 242 8.06 22.95 -15.87
N LEU A 243 7.65 23.55 -14.76
CA LEU A 243 6.26 23.47 -14.25
C LEU A 243 5.20 23.82 -15.30
N ALA A 244 5.52 24.69 -16.26
CA ALA A 244 4.61 25.09 -17.32
C ALA A 244 4.37 24.00 -18.40
N SER A 245 5.26 23.03 -18.56
CA SER A 245 5.12 21.95 -19.55
C SER A 245 4.39 20.71 -19.00
N LEU A 246 4.02 20.72 -17.72
CA LEU A 246 3.29 19.61 -17.12
C LEU A 246 1.85 19.54 -17.63
N PRO A 247 1.28 18.34 -17.84
CA PRO A 247 -0.08 18.16 -18.31
C PRO A 247 -1.10 18.45 -17.19
N TRP A 248 -1.31 19.73 -16.88
CA TRP A 248 -2.15 20.19 -15.77
C TRP A 248 -3.58 19.65 -15.82
N GLU A 249 -4.17 19.53 -17.01
CA GLU A 249 -5.49 18.94 -17.19
C GLU A 249 -5.52 17.47 -16.74
N LEU A 250 -4.52 16.69 -17.13
CA LEU A 250 -4.39 15.28 -16.73
C LEU A 250 -4.13 15.16 -15.22
N ILE A 251 -3.28 16.04 -14.67
CA ILE A 251 -2.97 16.07 -13.23
C ILE A 251 -4.24 16.33 -12.43
N LEU A 252 -4.99 17.38 -12.77
CA LEU A 252 -6.20 17.76 -12.03
C LEU A 252 -7.32 16.73 -12.17
N THR A 253 -7.54 16.20 -13.38
CA THR A 253 -8.57 15.16 -13.60
C THR A 253 -8.22 13.86 -12.89
N SER A 254 -6.95 13.45 -12.92
CA SER A 254 -6.47 12.26 -12.21
C SER A 254 -6.52 12.47 -10.69
N ALA A 255 -6.13 13.64 -10.19
CA ALA A 255 -6.19 13.97 -8.77
C ALA A 255 -7.62 13.97 -8.24
N LEU A 256 -8.58 14.50 -9.00
CA LEU A 256 -10.01 14.48 -8.64
C LEU A 256 -10.54 13.04 -8.61
N ALA A 257 -10.22 12.23 -9.62
CA ALA A 257 -10.59 10.81 -9.64
C ALA A 257 -10.01 10.04 -8.44
N LEU A 258 -8.73 10.28 -8.12
CA LEU A 258 -8.07 9.69 -6.96
C LEU A 258 -8.72 10.17 -5.65
N THR A 259 -9.06 11.45 -5.54
CA THR A 259 -9.73 12.03 -4.37
C THR A 259 -11.06 11.34 -4.10
N VAL A 260 -11.89 11.16 -5.14
CA VAL A 260 -13.18 10.47 -5.00
C VAL A 260 -12.96 9.02 -4.56
N LEU A 261 -12.00 8.32 -5.16
CA LEU A 261 -11.67 6.94 -4.78
C LEU A 261 -11.24 6.84 -3.31
N VAL A 262 -10.31 7.67 -2.86
CA VAL A 262 -9.78 7.61 -1.49
C VAL A 262 -10.82 8.03 -0.46
N MET A 263 -11.61 9.08 -0.75
CA MET A 263 -12.72 9.48 0.11
C MET A 263 -13.73 8.36 0.32
N ILE A 264 -14.11 7.64 -0.75
CA ILE A 264 -15.03 6.49 -0.65
C ILE A 264 -14.41 5.38 0.20
N ASP A 265 -13.15 5.03 -0.04
CA ASP A 265 -12.43 3.98 0.71
C ASP A 265 -12.32 4.31 2.20
N CYS A 266 -11.95 5.56 2.53
CA CYS A 266 -11.87 6.03 3.91
C CYS A 266 -13.24 6.04 4.60
N LEU A 267 -14.30 6.47 3.91
CA LEU A 267 -15.66 6.48 4.46
C LEU A 267 -16.19 5.07 4.72
N LEU A 268 -15.94 4.14 3.81
CA LEU A 268 -16.32 2.74 3.97
C LEU A 268 -15.55 2.06 5.10
N THR A 269 -14.25 2.31 5.18
CA THR A 269 -13.41 1.77 6.24
C THR A 269 -13.84 2.34 7.60
N ALA A 270 -14.18 3.62 7.66
CA ALA A 270 -14.67 4.27 8.87
C ALA A 270 -16.05 3.77 9.32
N LEU A 271 -16.87 3.24 8.40
CA LEU A 271 -18.17 2.64 8.73
C LEU A 271 -18.02 1.25 9.37
N VAL A 272 -16.98 0.53 8.98
CA VAL A 272 -16.70 -0.85 9.46
C VAL A 272 -15.86 -0.86 10.73
N ALA A 273 -15.02 0.17 10.94
CA ALA A 273 -14.19 0.36 12.13
C ALA A 273 -15.03 0.69 13.37
#